data_AF-F9DKD9-F1
#
_entry.id   AF-F9DKD9-F1
#
_cell.length_a   1.000
_cell.length_b   1.000
_cell.length_c   1.000
_cell.angle_alpha   90.00
_cell.angle_beta   90.00
_cell.angle_gamma   90.00
#
_symmetry.space_group_name_H-M   'P 1'
#
loop_
_entity.id
_entity.type
_entity.pdbx_description
1 polymer ?
#
loop_
_entity_poly.entity_id
_entity_poly.type
_entity_poly.pdbx_seq_one_letter_code
_entity_poly.pdbx_strand_id
1 'polypeptide(L)'
;MKLQINKKEMSSLFNKAKWTFSLTEEEFLYLKNLLNKIETCSWQEDFSYGIHNGIAAFGLCTKPTKGNIAIVEKFINTEAFCDSITAVALKVLCSSSYWNLAEKYEDVLCKFINLDDESYEDTIHTAISCMGTYCHTTKNKLYISLLFSLFNNALSKHSNDELQIPSIEALYNALESVIWGDKYPKNRRVTFGDMKIPEDISEEVIKKIQSIIQ
;
A
#
# COMPACT_ATOMS: atom_id res chain seq x y z
N MET A 1 8.45 -7.35 -28.86
CA MET A 1 7.57 -8.54 -28.80
C MET A 1 6.38 -8.15 -27.95
N LYS A 2 5.14 -8.12 -28.48
CA LYS A 2 3.96 -7.84 -27.63
C LYS A 2 3.78 -9.02 -26.67
N LEU A 3 3.86 -8.77 -25.36
CA LEU A 3 3.56 -9.79 -24.36
C LEU A 3 2.09 -10.18 -24.51
N GLN A 4 1.80 -11.46 -24.75
CA GLN A 4 0.44 -11.96 -24.66
C GLN A 4 0.11 -12.17 -23.18
N ILE A 5 -0.41 -11.15 -22.53
CA ILE A 5 -0.84 -11.22 -21.13
C ILE A 5 -2.35 -11.40 -21.09
N ASN A 6 -2.82 -12.41 -20.37
CA ASN A 6 -4.24 -12.69 -20.21
C ASN A 6 -4.72 -12.25 -18.82
N LYS A 7 -5.62 -11.26 -18.75
CA LYS A 7 -6.20 -10.79 -17.49
C LYS A 7 -6.87 -11.89 -16.66
N LYS A 8 -7.57 -12.84 -17.32
CA LYS A 8 -8.22 -13.95 -16.60
C LYS A 8 -7.19 -14.85 -15.95
N GLU A 9 -6.06 -15.07 -16.61
CA GLU A 9 -4.96 -15.85 -16.07
C GLU A 9 -4.33 -15.15 -14.86
N MET A 10 -4.04 -13.85 -14.96
CA MET A 10 -3.52 -13.06 -13.83
C MET A 10 -4.47 -13.04 -12.63
N SER A 11 -5.76 -12.82 -12.87
CA SER A 11 -6.77 -12.89 -11.81
C SER A 11 -6.88 -14.29 -11.20
N SER A 12 -6.74 -15.35 -12.00
CA SER A 12 -6.75 -16.73 -11.51
C SER A 12 -5.55 -17.01 -10.60
N LEU A 13 -4.34 -16.62 -11.03
CA LEU A 13 -3.11 -16.75 -10.23
C LEU A 13 -3.23 -15.99 -8.91
N PHE A 14 -3.72 -14.76 -8.93
CA PHE A 14 -3.93 -13.98 -7.71
C PHE A 14 -4.98 -14.61 -6.79
N ASN A 15 -6.13 -15.02 -7.32
CA ASN A 15 -7.17 -15.66 -6.52
C ASN A 15 -6.65 -16.94 -5.85
N LYS A 16 -5.85 -17.73 -6.54
CA LYS A 16 -5.21 -18.92 -5.95
C LYS A 16 -4.23 -18.50 -4.84
N ALA A 17 -3.27 -17.65 -5.17
CA ALA A 17 -2.24 -17.16 -4.24
C ALA A 17 -2.83 -16.54 -2.96
N LYS A 18 -3.93 -15.80 -3.09
CA LYS A 18 -4.65 -15.17 -1.98
C LYS A 18 -5.12 -16.16 -0.91
N TRP A 19 -5.52 -17.37 -1.31
CA TRP A 19 -6.08 -18.36 -0.39
C TRP A 19 -5.08 -19.44 0.00
N THR A 20 -4.13 -19.77 -0.87
CA THR A 20 -3.20 -20.89 -0.66
C THR A 20 -1.78 -20.46 -0.35
N PHE A 21 -1.46 -19.16 -0.51
CA PHE A 21 -0.10 -18.62 -0.42
C PHE A 21 0.92 -19.40 -1.28
N SER A 22 0.45 -20.01 -2.37
CA SER A 22 1.26 -20.90 -3.20
C SER A 22 0.78 -20.95 -4.65
N LEU A 23 1.74 -21.10 -5.56
CA LEU A 23 1.56 -21.42 -6.97
C LEU A 23 2.32 -22.71 -7.28
N THR A 24 1.97 -23.39 -8.37
CA THR A 24 2.81 -24.48 -8.88
C THR A 24 4.12 -23.92 -9.42
N GLU A 25 5.13 -24.78 -9.58
CA GLU A 25 6.43 -24.36 -10.12
C GLU A 25 6.31 -23.76 -11.54
N GLU A 26 5.45 -24.35 -12.38
CA GLU A 26 5.18 -23.85 -13.73
C GLU A 26 4.50 -22.48 -13.73
N GLU A 27 3.45 -22.30 -12.91
CA GLU A 27 2.73 -21.03 -12.75
C GLU A 27 3.68 -19.93 -12.24
N PHE A 28 4.51 -20.29 -11.26
CA PHE A 28 5.51 -19.39 -10.70
C PHE A 28 6.55 -19.00 -11.74
N LEU A 29 7.12 -19.96 -12.48
CA LEU A 29 8.14 -19.69 -13.49
C LEU A 29 7.57 -18.82 -14.62
N TYR A 30 6.35 -19.11 -15.06
CA TYR A 30 5.61 -18.28 -16.01
C TYR A 30 5.47 -16.84 -15.50
N LEU A 31 4.92 -16.67 -14.30
CA LEU A 31 4.68 -15.35 -13.71
C LEU A 31 5.99 -14.57 -13.53
N LYS A 32 7.03 -15.22 -13.00
CA LYS A 32 8.36 -14.62 -12.83
C LYS A 32 8.94 -14.16 -14.15
N ASN A 33 8.91 -15.00 -15.18
CA ASN A 33 9.43 -14.66 -16.51
C ASN A 33 8.64 -13.53 -17.15
N LEU A 34 7.33 -13.49 -16.93
CA LEU A 34 6.48 -12.45 -17.45
C LEU A 34 6.76 -11.10 -16.77
N LEU A 35 6.75 -11.04 -15.44
CA LEU A 35 7.06 -9.84 -14.67
C LEU A 35 8.45 -9.29 -15.02
N ASN A 36 9.44 -10.17 -15.22
CA ASN A 36 10.78 -9.75 -15.65
C ASN A 36 10.79 -8.99 -16.98
N LYS A 37 9.88 -9.29 -17.92
CA LYS A 37 9.85 -8.68 -19.26
C LYS A 37 9.09 -7.36 -19.35
N ILE A 38 8.30 -7.02 -18.33
CA ILE A 38 7.50 -5.80 -18.34
C ILE A 38 8.38 -4.62 -17.90
N GLU A 39 8.64 -3.69 -18.81
CA GLU A 39 9.47 -2.50 -18.54
C GLU A 39 8.64 -1.24 -18.32
N THR A 40 7.44 -1.18 -18.89
CA THR A 40 6.48 -0.09 -18.73
C THR A 40 5.08 -0.68 -18.71
N CYS A 41 4.13 -0.01 -18.07
CA CYS A 41 2.72 -0.35 -18.18
C CYS A 41 1.84 0.85 -17.87
N SER A 42 1.04 1.25 -18.87
CA SER A 42 0.02 2.28 -18.67
C SER A 42 -1.19 1.74 -17.89
N TRP A 43 -2.05 2.65 -17.43
CA TRP A 43 -3.32 2.27 -16.79
C TRP A 43 -4.23 1.45 -17.71
N GLN A 44 -4.27 1.74 -19.02
CA GLN A 44 -5.07 0.97 -19.99
C GLN A 44 -4.52 -0.45 -20.17
N GLU A 45 -3.20 -0.60 -20.16
CA GLU A 45 -2.54 -1.90 -20.24
C GLU A 45 -2.80 -2.71 -18.98
N ASP A 46 -2.63 -2.12 -17.79
CA ASP A 46 -2.93 -2.81 -16.53
C ASP A 46 -4.41 -3.18 -16.42
N PHE A 47 -5.32 -2.29 -16.83
CA PHE A 47 -6.74 -2.60 -16.89
C PHE A 47 -7.03 -3.79 -17.82
N SER A 48 -6.32 -3.89 -18.95
CA SER A 48 -6.50 -4.93 -19.95
C SER A 48 -5.86 -6.27 -19.57
N TYR A 49 -4.79 -6.23 -18.78
CA TYR A 49 -3.91 -7.38 -18.53
C TYR A 49 -3.88 -7.84 -17.07
N GLY A 50 -4.29 -7.00 -16.12
CA GLY A 50 -4.30 -7.29 -14.68
C GLY A 50 -2.90 -7.52 -14.11
N ILE A 51 -1.91 -6.71 -14.50
CA ILE A 51 -0.51 -6.89 -14.09
C ILE A 51 -0.37 -6.71 -12.58
N HIS A 52 -1.14 -5.80 -11.97
CA HIS A 52 -1.16 -5.63 -10.51
C HIS A 52 -1.49 -6.94 -9.76
N ASN A 53 -2.40 -7.77 -10.29
CA ASN A 53 -2.74 -9.08 -9.72
C ASN A 53 -1.55 -10.03 -9.80
N GLY A 54 -0.80 -10.01 -10.91
CA GLY A 54 0.42 -10.78 -11.07
C GLY A 54 1.49 -10.41 -10.04
N ILE A 55 1.69 -9.11 -9.79
CA ILE A 55 2.65 -8.62 -8.77
C ILE A 55 2.22 -9.07 -7.37
N ALA A 56 0.94 -8.93 -7.02
CA ALA A 56 0.42 -9.40 -5.74
C ALA A 56 0.59 -10.92 -5.56
N ALA A 57 0.23 -11.70 -6.58
CA ALA A 57 0.39 -13.16 -6.56
C ALA A 57 1.86 -13.56 -6.36
N PHE A 58 2.78 -12.87 -7.03
CA PHE A 58 4.22 -13.10 -6.89
C PHE A 58 4.68 -12.79 -5.46
N GLY A 59 4.27 -11.66 -4.88
CA GLY A 59 4.59 -11.29 -3.50
C GLY A 59 4.10 -12.32 -2.47
N LEU A 60 2.86 -12.80 -2.62
CA LEU A 60 2.24 -13.78 -1.72
C LEU A 60 2.90 -15.16 -1.75
N CYS A 61 3.48 -15.55 -2.90
CA CYS A 61 3.99 -16.90 -3.11
C CYS A 61 5.53 -17.00 -3.06
N THR A 62 6.22 -15.91 -2.77
CA THR A 62 7.69 -15.90 -2.77
C THR A 62 8.28 -15.27 -1.52
N LYS A 63 9.52 -15.68 -1.24
CA LYS A 63 10.35 -15.04 -0.22
C LYS A 63 11.08 -13.82 -0.78
N PRO A 64 11.37 -12.79 0.03
CA PRO A 64 12.12 -11.60 -0.37
C PRO A 64 13.62 -11.89 -0.54
N THR A 65 13.98 -12.70 -1.53
CA THR A 65 15.37 -12.87 -1.96
C THR A 65 15.80 -11.65 -2.78
N LYS A 66 17.11 -11.37 -2.86
CA LYS A 66 17.63 -10.25 -3.68
C LYS A 66 17.08 -10.24 -5.12
N GLY A 67 16.98 -11.42 -5.74
CA GLY A 67 16.44 -11.54 -7.10
C GLY A 67 14.93 -11.28 -7.20
N ASN A 68 14.14 -11.71 -6.20
CA ASN A 68 12.70 -11.44 -6.19
C ASN A 68 12.39 -9.97 -5.86
N ILE A 69 13.18 -9.39 -4.96
CA ILE A 69 13.09 -7.97 -4.61
C ILE A 69 13.30 -7.11 -5.85
N ALA A 70 14.39 -7.33 -6.60
CA ALA A 70 14.70 -6.56 -7.81
C ALA A 70 13.58 -6.62 -8.87
N ILE A 71 12.86 -7.75 -8.96
CA ILE A 71 11.72 -7.89 -9.88
C ILE A 71 10.57 -6.96 -9.48
N VAL A 72 10.31 -6.80 -8.18
CA VAL A 72 9.20 -5.98 -7.68
C VAL A 72 9.60 -4.51 -7.59
N GLU A 73 10.84 -4.21 -7.19
CA GLU A 73 11.37 -2.84 -7.05
C GLU A 73 11.20 -2.01 -8.30
N LYS A 74 11.41 -2.57 -9.50
CA LYS A 74 11.28 -1.79 -10.74
C LYS A 74 9.88 -1.19 -10.93
N PHE A 75 8.84 -1.83 -10.39
CA PHE A 75 7.46 -1.39 -10.56
C PHE A 75 7.09 -0.16 -9.72
N ILE A 76 7.97 0.32 -8.83
CA ILE A 76 7.74 1.58 -8.09
C ILE A 76 8.19 2.83 -8.85
N ASN A 77 8.56 2.71 -10.13
CA ASN A 77 8.91 3.84 -10.99
C ASN A 77 7.67 4.47 -11.63
N THR A 78 7.23 5.61 -11.12
CA THR A 78 6.05 6.37 -11.59
C THR A 78 6.19 6.95 -12.99
N GLU A 79 7.40 7.01 -13.56
CA GLU A 79 7.57 7.41 -14.97
C GLU A 79 7.22 6.26 -15.94
N ALA A 80 7.28 5.02 -15.45
CA ALA A 80 7.13 3.82 -16.27
C ALA A 80 5.82 3.06 -15.99
N PHE A 81 5.25 3.21 -14.79
CA PHE A 81 4.15 2.38 -14.30
C PHE A 81 3.03 3.22 -13.71
N CYS A 82 1.78 2.84 -14.03
CA CYS A 82 0.60 3.48 -13.46
C CYS A 82 0.45 3.23 -11.95
N ASP A 83 -0.47 3.99 -11.35
CA ASP A 83 -0.74 3.99 -9.91
C ASP A 83 -1.04 2.60 -9.33
N SER A 84 -1.97 1.85 -9.92
CA SER A 84 -2.34 0.50 -9.45
C SER A 84 -1.16 -0.46 -9.36
N ILE A 85 -0.21 -0.37 -10.30
CA ILE A 85 1.01 -1.19 -10.34
C ILE A 85 2.01 -0.72 -9.29
N THR A 86 2.22 0.58 -9.21
CA THR A 86 3.13 1.21 -8.24
C THR A 86 2.66 0.90 -6.81
N ALA A 87 1.37 1.08 -6.53
CA ALA A 87 0.74 0.80 -5.26
C ALA A 87 0.91 -0.67 -4.84
N VAL A 88 0.59 -1.63 -5.73
CA VAL A 88 0.70 -3.05 -5.36
C VAL A 88 2.15 -3.49 -5.18
N ALA A 89 3.09 -2.95 -5.97
CA ALA A 89 4.51 -3.22 -5.80
C ALA A 89 5.00 -2.70 -4.44
N LEU A 90 4.63 -1.47 -4.08
CA LEU A 90 4.92 -0.88 -2.78
C LEU A 90 4.33 -1.72 -1.64
N LYS A 91 3.10 -2.21 -1.80
CA LYS A 91 2.43 -3.09 -0.83
C LYS A 91 3.18 -4.41 -0.64
N VAL A 92 3.61 -5.06 -1.72
CA VAL A 92 4.39 -6.30 -1.65
C VAL A 92 5.70 -6.08 -0.90
N LEU A 93 6.41 -5.00 -1.23
CA LEU A 93 7.69 -4.67 -0.62
C LEU A 93 7.52 -4.35 0.88
N CYS A 94 6.57 -3.49 1.23
CA CYS A 94 6.56 -2.81 2.53
C CYS A 94 5.55 -3.34 3.54
N SER A 95 4.43 -3.95 3.12
CA SER A 95 3.39 -4.38 4.06
C SER A 95 3.86 -5.51 4.98
N SER A 96 3.48 -5.47 6.26
CA SER A 96 3.72 -6.54 7.24
C SER A 96 3.16 -7.89 6.78
N SER A 97 2.05 -7.86 6.04
CA SER A 97 1.37 -9.05 5.51
C SER A 97 2.08 -9.67 4.30
N TYR A 98 3.11 -9.01 3.76
CA TYR A 98 3.92 -9.47 2.64
C TYR A 98 5.39 -9.61 3.07
N TRP A 99 6.31 -8.87 2.47
CA TRP A 99 7.74 -9.00 2.73
C TRP A 99 8.25 -8.15 3.89
N ASN A 100 7.43 -7.19 4.37
CA ASN A 100 7.73 -6.35 5.52
C ASN A 100 9.11 -5.66 5.45
N LEU A 101 9.47 -5.13 4.29
CA LEU A 101 10.77 -4.46 4.07
C LEU A 101 10.71 -2.94 4.24
N ALA A 102 9.67 -2.40 4.88
CA ALA A 102 9.43 -0.96 4.96
C ALA A 102 10.65 -0.15 5.46
N GLU A 103 11.43 -0.68 6.41
CA GLU A 103 12.68 -0.05 6.90
C GLU A 103 13.70 0.24 5.78
N LYS A 104 13.74 -0.57 4.73
CA LYS A 104 14.64 -0.35 3.58
C LYS A 104 14.11 0.67 2.58
N TYR A 105 12.84 1.03 2.68
CA TYR A 105 12.13 1.89 1.74
C TYR A 105 11.55 3.13 2.42
N GLU A 106 12.05 3.53 3.58
CA GLU A 106 11.56 4.71 4.33
C GLU A 106 11.53 5.96 3.44
N ASP A 107 12.64 6.25 2.74
CA ASP A 107 12.75 7.39 1.84
C ASP A 107 11.73 7.32 0.69
N VAL A 108 11.49 6.12 0.16
CA VAL A 108 10.52 5.88 -0.92
C VAL A 108 9.10 6.08 -0.41
N LEU A 109 8.78 5.56 0.79
CA LEU A 109 7.48 5.76 1.44
C LEU A 109 7.25 7.25 1.70
N CYS A 110 8.24 7.96 2.25
CA CYS A 110 8.15 9.40 2.46
C CYS A 110 7.99 10.19 1.15
N LYS A 111 8.69 9.80 0.08
CA LYS A 111 8.53 10.41 -1.24
C LYS A 111 7.09 10.26 -1.74
N PHE A 112 6.50 9.06 -1.62
CA PHE A 112 5.12 8.83 -2.06
C PHE A 112 4.09 9.51 -1.17
N ILE A 113 4.27 9.52 0.14
CA ILE A 113 3.36 10.21 1.07
C ILE A 113 3.26 11.70 0.75
N ASN A 114 4.35 12.33 0.31
CA ASN A 114 4.40 13.74 -0.03
C ASN A 114 4.21 14.01 -1.53
N LEU A 115 3.77 13.02 -2.29
CA LEU A 115 3.55 13.18 -3.73
C LEU A 115 2.33 14.09 -3.96
N ASP A 116 2.53 15.18 -4.68
CA ASP A 116 1.49 16.14 -5.07
C ASP A 116 0.93 15.81 -6.46
N ASP A 117 0.45 14.57 -6.60
CA ASP A 117 -0.14 14.05 -7.84
C ASP A 117 -1.34 13.15 -7.48
N GLU A 118 -2.55 13.70 -7.64
CA GLU A 118 -3.80 13.01 -7.35
C GLU A 118 -4.01 11.76 -8.24
N SER A 119 -3.30 11.64 -9.37
CA SER A 119 -3.39 10.44 -10.20
C SER A 119 -2.72 9.21 -9.58
N TYR A 120 -2.00 9.39 -8.45
CA TYR A 120 -1.31 8.35 -7.69
C TYR A 120 -1.91 8.09 -6.30
N GLU A 121 -3.22 8.29 -6.16
CA GLU A 121 -3.95 8.15 -4.90
C GLU A 121 -3.75 6.76 -4.23
N ASP A 122 -3.80 5.65 -4.99
CA ASP A 122 -3.64 4.30 -4.44
C ASP A 122 -2.21 4.10 -3.89
N THR A 123 -1.21 4.65 -4.57
CA THR A 123 0.19 4.61 -4.15
C THR A 123 0.38 5.43 -2.88
N ILE A 124 -0.17 6.64 -2.81
CA ILE A 124 -0.11 7.51 -1.61
C ILE A 124 -0.76 6.79 -0.42
N HIS A 125 -1.98 6.27 -0.59
CA HIS A 125 -2.69 5.54 0.46
C HIS A 125 -1.94 4.28 0.91
N THR A 126 -1.34 3.55 -0.03
CA THR A 126 -0.52 2.39 0.29
C THR A 126 0.74 2.78 1.06
N ALA A 127 1.40 3.88 0.69
CA ALA A 127 2.58 4.39 1.39
C ALA A 127 2.24 4.80 2.83
N ILE A 128 1.13 5.53 3.01
CA ILE A 128 0.59 5.91 4.32
C ILE A 128 0.33 4.67 5.19
N SER A 129 -0.35 3.65 4.63
CA SER A 129 -0.65 2.42 5.34
C SER A 129 0.62 1.66 5.75
N CYS A 130 1.57 1.50 4.83
CA CYS A 130 2.85 0.83 5.11
C CYS A 130 3.66 1.59 6.17
N MET A 131 3.67 2.91 6.12
CA MET A 131 4.33 3.75 7.12
C MET A 131 3.67 3.61 8.50
N GLY A 132 2.34 3.53 8.58
CA GLY A 132 1.62 3.27 9.83
C GLY A 132 2.02 1.94 10.48
N THR A 133 2.11 0.87 9.68
CA THR A 133 2.58 -0.44 10.14
C THR A 133 4.05 -0.41 10.56
N TYR A 134 4.91 0.27 9.81
CA TYR A 134 6.32 0.45 10.18
C TYR A 134 6.45 1.22 11.50
N CYS A 135 5.70 2.30 11.68
CA CYS A 135 5.68 3.08 12.90
C CYS A 135 5.17 2.26 14.10
N HIS A 136 4.27 1.30 13.87
CA HIS A 136 3.84 0.38 14.92
C HIS A 136 5.01 -0.45 15.47
N THR A 137 5.87 -0.98 14.61
CA THR A 137 6.97 -1.86 15.01
C THR A 137 8.15 -1.09 15.57
N THR A 138 8.50 0.04 14.97
CA THR A 138 9.71 0.82 15.32
C THR A 138 9.47 1.88 16.38
N LYS A 139 8.21 2.33 16.54
CA LYS A 139 7.85 3.50 17.36
C LYS A 139 8.59 4.78 16.95
N ASN A 140 8.93 4.90 15.65
CA ASN A 140 9.63 6.06 15.12
C ASN A 140 8.78 7.34 15.24
N LYS A 141 9.09 8.19 16.22
CA LYS A 141 8.34 9.41 16.52
C LYS A 141 8.30 10.42 15.36
N LEU A 142 9.34 10.46 14.53
CA LEU A 142 9.41 11.40 13.39
C LEU A 142 8.29 11.12 12.40
N TYR A 143 8.14 9.86 11.98
CA TYR A 143 7.13 9.47 11.00
C TYR A 143 5.72 9.40 11.60
N ILE A 144 5.59 9.07 12.89
CA ILE A 144 4.30 9.19 13.60
C ILE A 144 3.85 10.66 13.60
N SER A 145 4.77 11.60 13.83
CA SER A 145 4.48 13.04 13.78
C SER A 145 4.11 13.50 12.38
N LEU A 146 4.80 12.99 11.34
CA LEU A 146 4.46 13.25 9.94
C LEU A 146 3.02 12.83 9.63
N LEU A 147 2.66 11.57 9.90
CA LEU A 147 1.31 11.04 9.65
C LEU A 147 0.25 11.85 10.40
N PHE A 148 0.51 12.21 11.67
CA PHE A 148 -0.42 13.00 12.47
C PHE A 148 -0.57 14.44 11.96
N SER A 149 0.53 15.06 11.50
CA SER A 149 0.49 16.39 10.89
C SER A 149 -0.33 16.39 9.60
N LEU A 150 -0.13 15.39 8.74
CA LEU A 150 -0.89 15.23 7.50
C LEU A 150 -2.38 15.02 7.77
N PHE A 151 -2.71 14.19 8.77
CA PHE A 151 -4.09 13.96 9.21
C PHE A 151 -4.77 15.28 9.64
N ASN A 152 -4.13 16.06 10.50
CA ASN A 152 -4.69 17.33 10.96
C ASN A 152 -4.85 18.35 9.82
N ASN A 153 -3.87 18.41 8.91
CA ASN A 153 -3.95 19.25 7.72
C ASN A 153 -5.14 18.85 6.83
N ALA A 154 -5.30 17.55 6.56
CA ALA A 154 -6.40 17.01 5.76
C ALA A 154 -7.78 17.33 6.38
N LEU A 155 -7.94 17.20 7.70
CA LEU A 155 -9.16 17.58 8.41
C LEU A 155 -9.47 19.08 8.30
N SER A 156 -8.44 19.93 8.38
CA SER A 156 -8.63 21.38 8.28
C SER A 156 -9.12 21.79 6.87
N LYS A 157 -8.59 21.15 5.83
CA LYS A 157 -9.02 21.37 4.43
C LYS A 157 -10.42 20.83 4.14
N HIS A 158 -10.78 19.67 4.70
CA HIS A 158 -12.14 19.15 4.57
C HIS A 158 -13.19 20.08 5.17
N SER A 159 -12.86 20.75 6.28
CA SER A 159 -13.74 21.77 6.88
C SER A 159 -13.96 22.99 5.98
N ASN A 160 -13.15 23.16 4.92
CA ASN A 160 -13.25 24.21 3.91
C ASN A 160 -13.80 23.69 2.56
N ASP A 161 -14.37 22.48 2.52
CA ASP A 161 -14.84 21.79 1.31
C ASP A 161 -13.76 21.50 0.25
N GLU A 162 -12.48 21.47 0.65
CA GLU A 162 -11.34 21.34 -0.29
C GLU A 162 -10.80 19.91 -0.44
N LEU A 163 -11.18 18.94 0.40
CA LEU A 163 -10.51 17.62 0.46
C LEU A 163 -11.44 16.41 0.56
N GLN A 164 -11.00 15.31 -0.06
CA GLN A 164 -11.75 14.04 -0.17
C GLN A 164 -11.61 13.16 1.09
N ILE A 165 -12.72 12.53 1.49
CA ILE A 165 -12.82 11.61 2.66
C ILE A 165 -11.80 10.45 2.62
N PRO A 166 -11.49 9.80 1.47
CA PRO A 166 -10.58 8.65 1.42
C PRO A 166 -9.18 8.93 1.98
N SER A 167 -8.61 10.12 1.73
CA SER A 167 -7.28 10.46 2.24
C SER A 167 -7.25 10.64 3.76
N ILE A 168 -8.32 11.23 4.33
CA ILE A 168 -8.47 11.35 5.78
C ILE A 168 -8.61 9.96 6.42
N GLU A 169 -9.40 9.10 5.79
CA GLU A 169 -9.57 7.72 6.23
C GLU A 169 -8.25 6.94 6.18
N ALA A 170 -7.47 7.04 5.10
CA ALA A 170 -6.17 6.39 4.97
C ALA A 170 -5.20 6.82 6.09
N LEU A 171 -5.13 8.13 6.36
CA LEU A 171 -4.31 8.69 7.44
C LEU A 171 -4.79 8.23 8.82
N TYR A 172 -6.10 8.27 9.08
CA TYR A 172 -6.67 7.81 10.34
C TYR A 172 -6.42 6.32 10.58
N ASN A 173 -6.61 5.49 9.56
CA ASN A 173 -6.33 4.05 9.62
C ASN A 173 -4.83 3.77 9.87
N ALA A 174 -3.93 4.61 9.34
CA ALA A 174 -2.51 4.52 9.65
C ALA A 174 -2.23 4.85 11.12
N LEU A 175 -2.88 5.88 11.69
CA LEU A 175 -2.77 6.21 13.12
C LEU A 175 -3.30 5.06 14.01
N GLU A 176 -4.43 4.46 13.67
CA GLU A 176 -4.91 3.26 14.37
C GLU A 176 -3.89 2.11 14.30
N SER A 177 -3.26 1.94 13.14
CA SER A 177 -2.21 0.93 12.93
C SER A 177 -0.98 1.22 13.79
N VAL A 178 -0.56 2.47 13.97
CA VAL A 178 0.53 2.83 14.91
C VAL A 178 0.25 2.29 16.33
N ILE A 179 -1.00 2.44 16.80
CA ILE A 179 -1.41 2.04 18.14
C ILE A 179 -1.52 0.51 18.24
N TRP A 180 -2.26 -0.11 17.33
CA TRP A 180 -2.72 -1.49 17.48
C TRP A 180 -2.12 -2.49 16.50
N GLY A 181 -1.42 -2.03 15.47
CA GLY A 181 -0.92 -2.87 14.38
C GLY A 181 -2.08 -3.59 13.69
N ASP A 182 -1.93 -4.89 13.49
CA ASP A 182 -2.95 -5.75 12.86
C ASP A 182 -4.02 -6.24 13.86
N LYS A 183 -4.03 -5.74 15.11
CA LYS A 183 -5.04 -6.09 16.11
C LYS A 183 -6.32 -5.28 15.92
N TYR A 184 -7.46 -5.91 16.17
CA TYR A 184 -8.80 -5.28 16.10
C TYR A 184 -9.45 -5.20 17.49
N PRO A 185 -8.99 -4.31 18.38
CA PRO A 185 -9.67 -4.08 19.65
C PRO A 185 -11.03 -3.43 19.43
N LYS A 186 -11.92 -3.52 20.43
CA LYS A 186 -13.29 -2.98 20.35
C LYS A 186 -13.37 -1.48 19.99
N ASN A 187 -12.32 -0.72 20.32
CA ASN A 187 -12.28 0.73 20.12
C ASN A 187 -11.65 1.10 18.76
N ARG A 188 -11.26 0.12 17.95
CA ARG A 188 -10.80 0.34 16.57
C ARG A 188 -12.01 0.47 15.66
N ARG A 189 -12.00 1.45 14.77
CA ARG A 189 -13.01 1.53 13.72
C ARG A 189 -12.88 0.32 12.81
N VAL A 190 -13.99 -0.38 12.59
CA VAL A 190 -14.08 -1.41 11.56
C VAL A 190 -14.85 -0.81 10.39
N THR A 191 -14.19 -0.66 9.25
CA THR A 191 -14.74 0.03 8.07
C THR A 191 -15.92 -0.75 7.49
N PHE A 192 -17.14 -0.34 7.82
CA PHE A 192 -18.36 -0.75 7.12
C PHE A 192 -18.99 0.49 6.48
N GLY A 193 -18.44 0.90 5.33
CA GLY A 193 -18.84 2.12 4.60
C GLY A 193 -17.89 3.30 4.80
N ASP A 194 -18.22 4.41 4.12
CA ASP A 194 -17.41 5.63 4.14
C ASP A 194 -17.31 6.23 5.55
N MET A 195 -16.15 6.81 5.85
CA MET A 195 -15.92 7.51 7.11
C MET A 195 -16.80 8.76 7.24
N LYS A 196 -17.52 8.89 8.35
CA LYS A 196 -18.26 10.10 8.69
C LYS A 196 -17.36 11.04 9.49
N ILE A 197 -17.13 12.23 8.95
CA ILE A 197 -16.23 13.21 9.55
C ILE A 197 -17.10 14.35 10.13
N PRO A 198 -16.94 14.68 11.43
CA PRO A 198 -15.93 14.20 12.37
C PRO A 198 -16.34 12.99 13.23
N GLU A 199 -17.56 12.44 13.07
CA GLU A 199 -18.17 11.51 14.03
C GLU A 199 -17.38 10.21 14.26
N ASP A 200 -16.72 9.71 13.23
CA ASP A 200 -15.95 8.46 13.28
C ASP A 200 -14.54 8.64 13.83
N ILE A 201 -14.11 9.87 14.13
CA ILE A 201 -12.77 10.17 14.67
C ILE A 201 -12.78 9.99 16.19
N SER A 202 -12.08 8.96 16.67
CA SER A 202 -11.98 8.68 18.10
C SER A 202 -11.00 9.62 18.80
N GLU A 203 -11.50 10.41 19.76
CA GLU A 203 -10.65 11.21 20.66
C GLU A 203 -9.60 10.36 21.39
N GLU A 204 -9.90 9.10 21.70
CA GLU A 204 -8.98 8.18 22.38
C GLU A 204 -7.77 7.87 21.48
N VAL A 205 -8.00 7.67 20.18
CA VAL A 205 -6.93 7.47 19.19
C VAL A 205 -6.05 8.70 19.12
N ILE A 206 -6.65 9.90 19.02
CA ILE A 206 -5.91 11.16 18.95
C ILE A 206 -5.04 11.37 20.21
N LYS A 207 -5.61 11.18 21.40
CA LYS A 207 -4.88 11.31 22.67
C LYS A 207 -3.71 10.31 22.77
N LYS A 208 -3.91 9.07 22.32
CA LYS A 208 -2.85 8.05 22.30
C LYS A 208 -1.70 8.41 21.36
N ILE A 209 -2.00 8.89 20.15
CA ILE A 209 -0.98 9.35 19.21
C ILE A 209 -0.18 10.52 19.78
N GLN A 210 -0.85 11.52 20.35
CA GLN A 210 -0.20 12.66 21.00
C GLN A 210 0.74 12.21 22.13
N SER A 211 0.31 11.26 22.95
CA SER A 211 1.14 10.69 24.03
C SER A 211 2.36 9.91 23.52
N ILE A 212 2.33 9.36 22.30
CA ILE A 212 3.49 8.65 21.71
C ILE A 212 4.51 9.65 21.16
N ILE A 213 4.02 10.78 20.62
CA ILE A 213 4.87 11.83 20.02
C ILE A 213 5.60 12.63 21.11
N GLN A 214 4.94 12.94 22.22
CA GLN A 214 5.54 13.58 23.41
C GLN A 214 6.68 12.72 23.98
#